data_AF-A0A2D8WBB0-F1
#
_entry.id   AF-A0A2D8WBB0-F1
#
_cell.length_a   1.000
_cell.length_b   1.000
_cell.length_c   1.000
_cell.angle_alpha   90.00
_cell.angle_beta   90.00
_cell.angle_gamma   90.00
#
_symmetry.space_group_name_H-M   'P 1'
#
loop_
_entity.id
_entity.type
_entity.pdbx_description
1 polymer ?
#
loop_
_entity_poly.entity_id
_entity_poly.type
_entity_poly.pdbx_seq_one_letter_code
_entity_poly.pdbx_strand_id
1 'polypeptide(L)'
;MRLHPLVPGSLAIVVVISTALLLFRSLPTSHSDLVVTDADEAGNTQYRDSWNEEDWSIFEAKVSWALGQGLDTLSVGAVMAKIGRSFVGTAYIPGTLEVEGPESLVINFRGLDCVTFVENVFAMSRFVRAGGAGTLLGNRKSAEDFYESILSEHRYRNGQVNGYPSRLHYFSDWVGDNHRRGLVRDISAELHGIVDSEAVDFMSTHT
;
A
#
# COMPACT_ATOMS: atom_id res chain seq x y z
N MET A 1 -40.85 47.12 -54.88
CA MET A 1 -40.02 47.53 -53.72
C MET A 1 -39.59 46.24 -53.02
N ARG A 2 -38.28 46.02 -52.85
CA ARG A 2 -37.64 44.71 -52.64
C ARG A 2 -37.94 44.16 -51.23
N LEU A 3 -38.34 42.89 -51.16
CA LEU A 3 -38.45 42.11 -49.92
C LEU A 3 -37.07 41.51 -49.60
N HIS A 4 -36.57 41.76 -48.40
CA HIS A 4 -35.36 41.12 -47.86
C HIS A 4 -35.68 39.70 -47.36
N PRO A 5 -34.84 38.68 -47.64
CA PRO A 5 -35.01 37.37 -47.06
C PRO A 5 -34.42 37.29 -45.64
N LEU A 6 -35.14 36.62 -44.75
CA LEU A 6 -34.71 36.23 -43.41
C LEU A 6 -33.63 35.15 -43.50
N VAL A 7 -32.49 35.37 -42.83
CA VAL A 7 -31.41 34.39 -42.67
C VAL A 7 -31.78 33.46 -41.50
N PRO A 8 -31.81 32.13 -41.67
CA PRO A 8 -31.96 31.21 -40.55
C PRO A 8 -30.63 31.07 -39.80
N GLY A 9 -30.65 31.34 -38.50
CA GLY A 9 -29.50 31.18 -37.61
C GLY A 9 -29.09 29.72 -37.46
N SER A 10 -27.82 29.44 -37.67
CA SER A 10 -27.20 28.14 -37.49
C SER A 10 -27.10 27.82 -35.99
N LEU A 11 -27.81 26.78 -35.55
CA LEU A 11 -27.62 26.17 -34.23
C LEU A 11 -26.26 25.45 -34.23
N ALA A 12 -25.24 26.00 -33.56
CA ALA A 12 -23.97 25.31 -33.38
C ALA A 12 -24.10 24.30 -32.23
N ILE A 13 -24.19 23.02 -32.57
CA ILE A 13 -24.04 21.91 -31.62
C ILE A 13 -22.53 21.72 -31.40
N VAL A 14 -22.04 22.11 -30.23
CA VAL A 14 -20.67 21.83 -29.79
C VAL A 14 -20.66 20.41 -29.21
N VAL A 15 -20.14 19.45 -29.98
CA VAL A 15 -19.80 18.11 -29.49
C VAL A 15 -18.39 18.18 -28.92
N VAL A 16 -18.26 18.16 -27.59
CA VAL A 16 -16.96 18.01 -26.92
C VAL A 16 -16.60 16.52 -26.94
N ILE A 17 -15.80 16.11 -27.92
CA ILE A 17 -15.14 14.81 -27.92
C ILE A 17 -13.89 14.95 -27.04
N SER A 18 -14.01 14.60 -25.76
CA SER A 18 -12.84 14.43 -24.89
C SER A 18 -12.10 13.15 -25.26
N THR A 19 -11.15 13.25 -26.18
CA THR A 19 -10.10 12.24 -26.35
C THR A 19 -9.19 12.29 -25.12
N ALA A 20 -9.38 11.36 -24.18
CA ALA A 20 -8.39 11.05 -23.17
C ALA A 20 -7.20 10.38 -23.87
N LEU A 21 -6.20 11.20 -24.25
CA LEU A 21 -4.90 10.73 -24.70
C LEU A 21 -4.24 9.97 -23.54
N LEU A 22 -4.07 8.68 -23.75
CA LEU A 22 -3.22 7.78 -22.96
C LEU A 22 -1.79 8.34 -22.92
N LEU A 23 -1.45 9.02 -21.83
CA LEU A 23 -0.06 9.32 -21.51
C LEU A 23 0.54 8.09 -20.81
N PHE A 24 0.95 7.11 -21.61
CA PHE A 24 2.03 6.21 -21.23
C PHE A 24 3.26 7.07 -20.92
N ARG A 25 3.63 7.20 -19.66
CA ARG A 25 4.96 7.72 -19.30
C ARG A 25 5.99 6.69 -19.76
N SER A 26 6.75 7.08 -20.78
CA SER A 26 7.94 6.40 -21.27
C SER A 26 8.97 6.21 -20.16
N LEU A 27 9.57 5.01 -20.12
CA LEU A 27 10.80 4.74 -19.36
C LEU A 27 11.94 5.60 -19.93
N PRO A 28 12.82 6.19 -19.09
CA PRO A 28 14.01 6.84 -19.58
C PRO A 28 15.05 5.79 -20.00
N THR A 29 15.35 5.76 -21.30
CA THR A 29 16.60 5.20 -21.82
C THR A 29 17.71 6.22 -21.58
N SER A 30 18.71 5.88 -20.77
CA SER A 30 19.96 6.62 -20.72
C SER A 30 21.08 5.68 -21.16
N HIS A 31 21.58 5.91 -22.37
CA HIS A 31 22.92 5.50 -22.77
C HIS A 31 23.89 6.57 -22.23
N SER A 32 24.78 6.16 -21.36
CA SER A 32 25.99 6.90 -21.04
C SER A 32 27.13 5.90 -20.91
N ASP A 33 28.05 5.97 -21.87
CA ASP A 33 29.34 5.31 -21.83
C ASP A 33 30.11 5.77 -20.60
N LEU A 34 30.43 4.84 -19.69
CA LEU A 34 31.42 5.08 -18.65
C LEU A 34 32.37 3.89 -18.50
N VAL A 35 33.61 4.21 -18.87
CA VAL A 35 34.91 3.64 -18.57
C VAL A 35 34.93 2.69 -17.35
N VAL A 36 35.48 1.50 -17.60
CA VAL A 36 35.85 0.49 -16.59
C VAL A 36 36.96 1.04 -15.69
N THR A 37 36.71 1.09 -14.39
CA THR A 37 37.76 1.03 -13.37
C THR A 37 37.28 0.10 -12.26
N ASP A 38 37.97 -1.03 -12.13
CA ASP A 38 37.81 -1.99 -11.05
C ASP A 38 38.07 -1.34 -9.68
N ALA A 39 37.15 -1.53 -8.74
CA ALA A 39 37.44 -1.52 -7.32
C ALA A 39 36.34 -2.30 -6.58
N ASP A 40 36.73 -3.46 -6.08
CA ASP A 40 35.98 -4.34 -5.20
C ASP A 40 35.53 -3.62 -3.91
N GLU A 41 34.27 -3.83 -3.52
CA GLU A 41 33.94 -4.36 -2.18
C GLU A 41 32.48 -4.80 -2.15
N ALA A 42 32.29 -6.11 -1.96
CA ALA A 42 31.02 -6.79 -1.97
C ALA A 42 30.18 -6.46 -0.72
N GLY A 43 29.21 -5.56 -0.86
CA GLY A 43 28.07 -5.44 0.03
C GLY A 43 27.00 -6.46 -0.35
N ASN A 44 27.14 -7.70 0.12
CA ASN A 44 26.12 -8.73 0.01
C ASN A 44 24.86 -8.29 0.78
N THR A 45 23.91 -7.68 0.09
CA THR A 45 22.55 -7.46 0.63
C THR A 45 21.84 -8.80 0.61
N GLN A 46 22.10 -9.59 1.66
CA GLN A 46 21.35 -10.80 1.95
C GLN A 46 19.90 -10.38 2.21
N TYR A 47 19.06 -10.42 1.17
CA TYR A 47 17.61 -10.41 1.32
C TYR A 47 17.29 -11.55 2.28
N ARG A 48 16.92 -11.21 3.52
CA ARG A 48 16.30 -12.20 4.41
C ARG A 48 15.01 -12.58 3.74
N ASP A 49 14.78 -13.89 3.59
CA ASP A 49 13.48 -14.41 3.14
C ASP A 49 12.43 -13.92 4.15
N SER A 50 11.76 -12.84 3.78
CA SER A 50 10.67 -12.17 4.51
C SER A 50 9.48 -13.11 4.68
N TRP A 51 9.32 -14.07 3.77
CA TRP A 51 8.25 -15.05 3.72
C TRP A 51 8.73 -16.43 4.17
N ASN A 52 7.99 -17.06 5.07
CA ASN A 52 8.03 -18.51 5.22
C ASN A 52 6.82 -19.17 4.51
N GLU A 53 6.89 -20.47 4.29
CA GLU A 53 5.87 -21.24 3.56
C GLU A 53 4.47 -21.19 4.19
N GLU A 54 4.40 -21.13 5.52
CA GLU A 54 3.12 -21.06 6.23
C GLU A 54 2.47 -19.68 6.05
N ASP A 55 3.27 -18.61 6.12
CA ASP A 55 2.81 -17.25 5.83
C ASP A 55 2.36 -17.09 4.38
N TRP A 56 3.09 -17.67 3.42
CA TRP A 56 2.64 -17.74 2.03
C TRP A 56 1.30 -18.48 1.90
N SER A 57 1.18 -19.66 2.51
CA SER A 57 -0.04 -20.47 2.45
C SER A 57 -1.26 -19.73 3.03
N ILE A 58 -1.08 -19.01 4.14
CA ILE A 58 -2.14 -18.20 4.74
C ILE A 58 -2.51 -17.03 3.82
N PHE A 59 -1.52 -16.34 3.28
CA PHE A 59 -1.72 -15.23 2.36
C PHE A 59 -2.48 -15.67 1.11
N GLU A 60 -1.98 -16.69 0.43
CA GLU A 60 -2.54 -17.23 -0.80
C GLU A 60 -3.99 -17.71 -0.59
N ALA A 61 -4.25 -18.44 0.50
CA ALA A 61 -5.59 -18.93 0.82
C ALA A 61 -6.58 -17.77 1.06
N LYS A 62 -6.17 -16.74 1.79
CA LYS A 62 -7.02 -15.58 2.10
C LYS A 62 -7.28 -14.72 0.87
N VAL A 63 -6.27 -14.45 0.05
CA VAL A 63 -6.42 -13.69 -1.19
C VAL A 63 -7.25 -14.47 -2.21
N SER A 64 -7.00 -15.76 -2.40
CA SER A 64 -7.79 -16.63 -3.27
C SER A 64 -9.26 -16.66 -2.85
N TRP A 65 -9.52 -16.83 -1.54
CA TRP A 65 -10.87 -16.73 -0.99
C TRP A 65 -11.50 -15.37 -1.30
N ALA A 66 -10.79 -14.27 -1.04
CA ALA A 66 -11.30 -12.92 -1.28
C ALA A 66 -11.65 -12.67 -2.74
N LEU A 67 -10.80 -13.09 -3.67
CA LEU A 67 -11.05 -13.01 -5.12
C LEU A 67 -12.23 -13.90 -5.54
N GLY A 68 -12.32 -15.12 -5.01
CA GLY A 68 -13.45 -16.02 -5.26
C GLY A 68 -14.79 -15.50 -4.71
N GLN A 69 -14.76 -14.62 -3.71
CA GLN A 69 -15.93 -13.89 -3.20
C GLN A 69 -16.21 -12.57 -3.96
N GLY A 70 -15.43 -12.22 -4.98
CA GLY A 70 -15.58 -10.99 -5.75
C GLY A 70 -15.27 -9.72 -4.95
N LEU A 71 -14.44 -9.81 -3.90
CA LEU A 71 -14.14 -8.67 -3.03
C LEU A 71 -13.34 -7.58 -3.75
N ASP A 72 -12.62 -7.90 -4.81
CA ASP A 72 -11.90 -6.97 -5.69
C ASP A 72 -12.79 -5.87 -6.29
N THR A 73 -14.09 -6.15 -6.43
CA THR A 73 -15.09 -5.20 -6.94
C THR A 73 -15.61 -4.21 -5.89
N LEU A 74 -15.29 -4.41 -4.60
CA LEU A 74 -15.80 -3.59 -3.50
C LEU A 74 -14.88 -2.41 -3.17
N SER A 75 -15.34 -1.51 -2.28
CA SER A 75 -14.48 -0.46 -1.72
C SER A 75 -13.44 -1.05 -0.77
N VAL A 76 -12.27 -0.40 -0.63
CA VAL A 76 -11.19 -0.85 0.28
C VAL A 76 -11.72 -1.15 1.67
N GLY A 77 -12.52 -0.26 2.25
CA GLY A 77 -13.09 -0.45 3.60
C GLY A 77 -14.00 -1.68 3.72
N ALA A 78 -14.79 -1.98 2.68
CA ALA A 78 -15.62 -3.18 2.65
C ALA A 78 -14.76 -4.45 2.54
N VAL A 79 -13.70 -4.42 1.74
CA VAL A 79 -12.72 -5.52 1.64
C VAL A 79 -12.01 -5.73 2.99
N MET A 80 -11.53 -4.66 3.63
CA MET A 80 -10.89 -4.71 4.94
C MET A 80 -11.81 -5.34 5.98
N ALA A 81 -13.09 -4.97 6.02
CA ALA A 81 -14.04 -5.55 6.96
C ALA A 81 -14.28 -7.06 6.73
N LYS A 82 -14.17 -7.55 5.49
CA LYS A 82 -14.32 -8.98 5.17
C LYS A 82 -13.03 -9.76 5.45
N ILE A 83 -11.88 -9.25 5.00
CA ILE A 83 -10.57 -9.84 5.26
C ILE A 83 -10.27 -9.86 6.76
N GLY A 84 -10.54 -8.77 7.48
CA GLY A 84 -10.36 -8.70 8.93
C GLY A 84 -11.16 -9.77 9.69
N ARG A 85 -12.41 -10.04 9.27
CA ARG A 85 -13.20 -11.15 9.85
C ARG A 85 -12.60 -12.53 9.59
N SER A 86 -11.85 -12.70 8.50
CA SER A 86 -11.19 -13.98 8.20
C SER A 86 -10.04 -14.32 9.16
N PHE A 87 -9.55 -13.35 9.94
CA PHE A 87 -8.51 -13.54 10.97
C PHE A 87 -9.09 -13.82 12.36
N VAL A 88 -10.40 -13.94 12.52
CA VAL A 88 -11.00 -14.37 13.80
C VAL A 88 -10.48 -15.77 14.13
N GLY A 89 -9.86 -15.91 15.31
CA GLY A 89 -9.22 -17.14 15.77
C GLY A 89 -7.70 -17.18 15.58
N THR A 90 -7.10 -16.23 14.85
CA THR A 90 -5.64 -16.08 14.79
C THR A 90 -5.09 -15.73 16.18
N ALA A 91 -3.94 -16.32 16.54
CA ALA A 91 -3.32 -16.11 17.84
C ALA A 91 -2.87 -14.66 18.03
N TYR A 92 -3.06 -14.14 19.24
CA TYR A 92 -2.49 -12.85 19.63
C TYR A 92 -1.02 -13.04 20.04
N ILE A 93 -0.09 -12.44 19.30
CA ILE A 93 1.35 -12.52 19.60
C ILE A 93 1.94 -11.11 19.52
N PRO A 94 2.35 -10.49 20.64
CA PRO A 94 3.03 -9.20 20.62
C PRO A 94 4.49 -9.33 20.16
N GLY A 95 5.04 -8.25 19.61
CA GLY A 95 6.47 -8.16 19.30
C GLY A 95 6.93 -9.05 18.15
N THR A 96 6.03 -9.44 17.25
CA THR A 96 6.35 -10.30 16.10
C THR A 96 7.28 -9.64 15.09
N LEU A 97 7.42 -8.32 15.13
CA LEU A 97 8.33 -7.55 14.27
C LEU A 97 9.73 -7.39 14.89
N GLU A 98 9.93 -7.80 16.15
CA GLU A 98 11.21 -7.65 16.86
C GLU A 98 12.11 -8.85 16.60
N VAL A 99 12.77 -8.83 15.44
CA VAL A 99 13.71 -9.86 15.00
C VAL A 99 15.16 -9.41 15.20
N GLU A 100 16.07 -10.35 15.44
CA GLU A 100 17.49 -10.03 15.57
C GLU A 100 18.06 -9.40 14.29
N GLY A 101 18.95 -8.42 14.42
CA GLY A 101 19.65 -7.76 13.32
C GLY A 101 19.07 -6.38 12.96
N PRO A 102 19.48 -5.79 11.82
CA PRO A 102 18.94 -4.51 11.35
C PRO A 102 17.43 -4.61 11.10
N GLU A 103 16.74 -3.46 11.27
CA GLU A 103 15.32 -3.34 10.90
C GLU A 103 15.10 -3.83 9.47
N SER A 104 14.10 -4.69 9.30
CA SER A 104 13.72 -5.27 8.02
C SER A 104 12.22 -5.52 8.00
N LEU A 105 11.64 -5.62 6.80
CA LEU A 105 10.23 -5.90 6.64
C LEU A 105 9.94 -7.35 7.06
N VAL A 106 9.18 -7.53 8.14
CA VAL A 106 8.74 -8.85 8.61
C VAL A 106 7.31 -9.14 8.15
N ILE A 107 7.11 -10.30 7.51
CA ILE A 107 5.80 -10.84 7.14
C ILE A 107 5.43 -11.93 8.14
N ASN A 108 4.24 -11.81 8.75
CA ASN A 108 3.71 -12.80 9.69
C ASN A 108 2.18 -12.72 9.71
N PHE A 109 1.53 -13.85 9.42
CA PHE A 109 0.08 -14.05 9.49
C PHE A 109 -0.34 -15.13 10.51
N ARG A 110 0.63 -15.82 11.10
CA ARG A 110 0.44 -16.91 12.07
C ARG A 110 0.08 -16.40 13.45
N GLY A 111 0.59 -15.23 13.81
CA GLY A 111 0.23 -14.51 15.02
C GLY A 111 0.35 -13.00 14.82
N LEU A 112 -0.59 -12.27 15.37
CA LEU A 112 -0.75 -10.84 15.14
C LEU A 112 -0.98 -10.12 16.47
N ASP A 113 -0.52 -8.89 16.57
CA ASP A 113 -0.99 -7.94 17.56
C ASP A 113 -2.02 -6.98 16.93
N CYS A 114 -2.48 -5.99 17.69
CA CYS A 114 -3.48 -5.04 17.20
C CYS A 114 -3.01 -4.22 16.00
N VAL A 115 -1.72 -3.85 15.93
CA VAL A 115 -1.17 -3.00 14.86
C VAL A 115 -0.92 -3.83 13.61
N THR A 116 -0.18 -4.93 13.74
CA THR A 116 0.14 -5.84 12.63
C THR A 116 -1.12 -6.46 12.03
N PHE A 117 -2.18 -6.66 12.81
CA PHE A 117 -3.50 -7.03 12.26
C PHE A 117 -4.04 -5.97 11.30
N VAL A 118 -4.09 -4.69 11.71
CA VAL A 118 -4.60 -3.60 10.87
C VAL A 118 -3.75 -3.44 9.61
N GLU A 119 -2.44 -3.47 9.74
CA GLU A 119 -1.49 -3.33 8.63
C GLU A 119 -1.65 -4.46 7.60
N ASN A 120 -1.67 -5.72 8.05
CA ASN A 120 -1.81 -6.86 7.14
C ASN A 120 -3.19 -6.87 6.46
N VAL A 121 -4.27 -6.55 7.19
CA VAL A 121 -5.61 -6.43 6.59
C VAL A 121 -5.65 -5.32 5.55
N PHE A 122 -5.02 -4.18 5.83
CA PHE A 122 -4.94 -3.07 4.88
C PHE A 122 -4.13 -3.45 3.62
N ALA A 123 -2.95 -4.05 3.80
CA ALA A 123 -2.13 -4.53 2.68
C ALA A 123 -2.86 -5.56 1.80
N MET A 124 -3.44 -6.59 2.42
CA MET A 124 -4.20 -7.62 1.70
C MET A 124 -5.39 -7.02 0.95
N SER A 125 -6.08 -6.05 1.53
CA SER A 125 -7.21 -5.39 0.88
C SER A 125 -6.80 -4.59 -0.34
N ARG A 126 -5.62 -3.96 -0.31
CA ARG A 126 -5.05 -3.28 -1.48
C ARG A 126 -4.56 -4.27 -2.53
N PHE A 127 -3.94 -5.38 -2.12
CA PHE A 127 -3.54 -6.46 -3.02
C PHE A 127 -4.75 -7.01 -3.79
N VAL A 128 -5.81 -7.40 -3.09
CA VAL A 128 -7.04 -7.96 -3.68
C VAL A 128 -7.67 -7.01 -4.69
N ARG A 129 -7.61 -5.70 -4.45
CA ARG A 129 -8.19 -4.68 -5.34
C ARG A 129 -7.25 -4.25 -6.48
N ALA A 130 -6.03 -4.77 -6.54
CA ALA A 130 -5.13 -4.47 -7.64
C ALA A 130 -5.67 -5.09 -8.94
N GLY A 131 -5.57 -4.32 -10.04
CA GLY A 131 -5.97 -4.84 -11.35
C GLY A 131 -5.16 -6.08 -11.70
N GLY A 132 -5.82 -7.19 -12.00
CA GLY A 132 -5.17 -8.45 -12.31
C GLY A 132 -4.65 -9.22 -11.08
N ALA A 133 -5.16 -8.95 -9.88
CA ALA A 133 -4.74 -9.63 -8.64
C ALA A 133 -4.75 -11.17 -8.74
N GLY A 134 -5.72 -11.77 -9.45
CA GLY A 134 -5.73 -13.22 -9.68
C GLY A 134 -4.56 -13.72 -10.53
N THR A 135 -4.20 -13.00 -11.59
CA THR A 135 -3.02 -13.30 -12.42
C THR A 135 -1.73 -13.09 -11.61
N LEU A 136 -1.67 -12.00 -10.83
CA LEU A 136 -0.54 -11.69 -9.98
C LEU A 136 -0.30 -12.78 -8.94
N LEU A 137 -1.36 -13.26 -8.29
CA LEU A 137 -1.29 -14.34 -7.29
C LEU A 137 -0.73 -15.65 -7.87
N GLY A 138 -0.98 -15.91 -9.16
CA GLY A 138 -0.43 -17.08 -9.87
C GLY A 138 1.10 -17.06 -10.07
N ASN A 139 1.77 -15.92 -9.80
CA ASN A 139 3.22 -15.83 -9.76
C ASN A 139 3.67 -15.41 -8.35
N ARG A 140 4.11 -16.39 -7.55
CA ARG A 140 4.47 -16.19 -6.15
C ARG A 140 5.45 -15.04 -5.95
N LYS A 141 6.57 -15.01 -6.67
CA LYS A 141 7.58 -13.96 -6.49
C LYS A 141 7.02 -12.57 -6.76
N SER A 142 6.24 -12.41 -7.82
CA SER A 142 5.59 -11.13 -8.13
C SER A 142 4.54 -10.74 -7.08
N ALA A 143 3.81 -11.72 -6.54
CA ALA A 143 2.83 -11.48 -5.49
C ALA A 143 3.51 -11.05 -4.17
N GLU A 144 4.58 -11.73 -3.77
CA GLU A 144 5.41 -11.39 -2.61
C GLU A 144 5.96 -9.97 -2.75
N ASP A 145 6.61 -9.65 -3.87
CA ASP A 145 7.19 -8.33 -4.13
C ASP A 145 6.13 -7.21 -4.06
N PHE A 146 4.95 -7.46 -4.65
CA PHE A 146 3.88 -6.49 -4.64
C PHE A 146 3.30 -6.31 -3.24
N TYR A 147 3.07 -7.39 -2.50
CA TYR A 147 2.57 -7.33 -1.13
C TYR A 147 3.56 -6.61 -0.20
N GLU A 148 4.86 -6.92 -0.31
CA GLU A 148 5.92 -6.26 0.44
C GLU A 148 5.96 -4.77 0.16
N SER A 149 5.82 -4.37 -1.11
CA SER A 149 5.76 -2.96 -1.49
C SER A 149 4.61 -2.24 -0.78
N ILE A 150 3.42 -2.85 -0.72
CA ILE A 150 2.24 -2.27 -0.08
C ILE A 150 2.43 -2.20 1.44
N LEU A 151 2.96 -3.26 2.06
CA LEU A 151 3.16 -3.32 3.50
C LEU A 151 4.22 -2.32 3.95
N SER A 152 5.37 -2.30 3.26
CA SER A 152 6.42 -1.32 3.51
C SER A 152 5.90 0.10 3.36
N GLU A 153 5.06 0.34 2.35
CA GLU A 153 4.52 1.65 2.04
C GLU A 153 3.85 2.30 3.26
N HIS A 154 3.12 1.56 4.09
CA HIS A 154 2.37 2.14 5.21
C HIS A 154 2.94 1.86 6.61
N ARG A 155 3.79 0.83 6.75
CA ARG A 155 4.46 0.52 8.03
C ARG A 155 5.63 1.44 8.33
N TYR A 156 6.31 1.92 7.29
CA TYR A 156 7.50 2.76 7.42
C TYR A 156 7.26 4.18 6.96
N ARG A 157 7.94 5.13 7.62
CA ARG A 157 7.93 6.55 7.25
C ARG A 157 8.40 6.70 5.81
N ASN A 158 7.61 7.40 4.98
CA ASN A 158 7.85 7.54 3.54
C ASN A 158 7.91 6.20 2.78
N GLY A 159 7.47 5.10 3.40
CA GLY A 159 7.48 3.76 2.82
C GLY A 159 8.85 3.09 2.77
N GLN A 160 9.87 3.64 3.44
CA GLN A 160 11.26 3.19 3.34
C GLN A 160 11.79 2.68 4.67
N VAL A 161 12.35 1.48 4.64
CA VAL A 161 13.10 0.92 5.78
C VAL A 161 14.42 1.67 5.90
N ASN A 162 14.61 2.36 7.03
CA ASN A 162 15.82 3.09 7.38
C ASN A 162 16.08 3.01 8.89
N GLY A 163 16.39 1.79 9.36
CA GLY A 163 16.59 1.49 10.77
C GLY A 163 15.29 1.47 11.59
N TYR A 164 15.39 1.04 12.85
CA TYR A 164 14.23 0.87 13.73
C TYR A 164 13.32 2.11 13.84
N PRO A 165 13.84 3.37 13.93
CA PRO A 165 12.99 4.56 14.01
C PRO A 165 12.24 4.92 12.72
N SER A 166 12.53 4.25 11.60
CA SER A 166 11.76 4.42 10.37
C SER A 166 10.39 3.74 10.44
N ARG A 167 10.21 2.73 11.30
CA ARG A 167 8.91 2.10 11.54
C ARG A 167 8.01 3.08 12.31
N LEU A 168 6.76 3.20 11.91
CA LEU A 168 5.80 4.13 12.49
C LEU A 168 5.21 3.57 13.80
N HIS A 169 6.00 3.61 14.88
CA HIS A 169 5.66 2.99 16.17
C HIS A 169 4.49 3.65 16.90
N TYR A 170 4.38 4.98 16.83
CA TYR A 170 3.24 5.69 17.38
C TYR A 170 2.09 5.67 16.39
N PHE A 171 0.95 5.11 16.77
CA PHE A 171 -0.20 4.97 15.87
C PHE A 171 -0.72 6.32 15.33
N SER A 172 -0.57 7.40 16.10
CA SER A 172 -0.86 8.77 15.63
C SER A 172 0.05 9.20 14.47
N ASP A 173 1.34 8.87 14.53
CA ASP A 173 2.29 9.10 13.43
C ASP A 173 2.03 8.16 12.26
N TRP A 174 1.62 6.91 12.52
CA TRP A 174 1.14 5.99 11.48
C TRP A 174 -0.04 6.58 10.70
N VAL A 175 -1.07 7.07 11.39
CA VAL A 175 -2.23 7.73 10.74
C VAL A 175 -1.78 9.00 10.02
N GLY A 176 -0.96 9.84 10.65
CA GLY A 176 -0.50 11.11 10.09
C GLY A 176 0.35 10.96 8.83
N ASP A 177 1.32 10.04 8.80
CA ASP A 177 2.15 9.77 7.63
C ASP A 177 1.33 9.21 6.47
N ASN A 178 0.52 8.20 6.76
CA ASN A 178 -0.34 7.57 5.77
C ASN A 178 -1.42 8.53 5.25
N HIS A 179 -1.91 9.47 6.06
CA HIS A 179 -2.82 10.52 5.63
C HIS A 179 -2.15 11.51 4.67
N ARG A 180 -0.98 12.05 5.05
CA ARG A 180 -0.20 12.96 4.20
C ARG A 180 0.13 12.36 2.83
N ARG A 181 0.29 11.03 2.79
CA ARG A 181 0.61 10.26 1.58
C ARG A 181 -0.62 9.75 0.82
N GLY A 182 -1.83 10.06 1.30
CA GLY A 182 -3.09 9.71 0.63
C GLY A 182 -3.48 8.24 0.72
N LEU A 183 -2.88 7.47 1.63
CA LEU A 183 -3.14 6.04 1.82
C LEU A 183 -4.34 5.80 2.73
N VAL A 184 -4.46 6.63 3.77
CA VAL A 184 -5.62 6.66 4.66
C VAL A 184 -6.16 8.09 4.74
N ARG A 185 -7.36 8.25 5.29
CA ARG A 185 -7.92 9.57 5.57
C ARG A 185 -8.19 9.69 7.06
N ASP A 186 -7.55 10.65 7.71
CA ASP A 186 -7.91 11.04 9.06
C ASP A 186 -9.25 11.78 9.02
N ILE A 187 -10.24 11.23 9.71
CA ILE A 187 -11.60 11.78 9.80
C ILE A 187 -11.91 12.34 11.20
N SER A 188 -10.92 12.36 12.09
CA SER A 188 -11.11 12.80 13.48
C SER A 188 -11.70 14.21 13.56
N ALA A 189 -11.18 15.16 12.76
CA ALA A 189 -11.69 16.52 12.69
C ALA A 189 -13.14 16.58 12.16
N GLU A 190 -13.47 15.77 11.15
CA GLU A 190 -14.84 15.68 10.59
C GLU A 190 -15.83 15.11 11.62
N LEU A 191 -15.35 14.28 12.54
CA LEU A 191 -16.11 13.70 13.64
C LEU A 191 -16.11 14.58 14.90
N HIS A 192 -15.61 15.82 14.83
CA HIS A 192 -15.47 16.75 15.97
C HIS A 192 -14.57 16.21 17.09
N GLY A 193 -13.51 15.48 16.72
CA GLY A 193 -12.47 15.04 17.64
C GLY A 193 -11.80 16.21 18.37
N ILE A 194 -11.39 15.97 19.61
CA ILE A 194 -10.69 16.94 20.46
C ILE A 194 -9.19 16.66 20.33
N VAL A 195 -8.40 17.72 20.11
CA VAL A 195 -6.94 17.61 20.07
C VAL A 195 -6.43 17.27 21.46
N ASP A 196 -5.69 16.18 21.54
CA ASP A 196 -4.85 15.87 22.69
C ASP A 196 -3.49 16.56 22.52
N SER A 197 -3.13 17.41 23.47
CA SER A 197 -1.87 18.16 23.46
C SER A 197 -0.75 17.51 24.26
N GLU A 198 -0.98 16.31 24.82
CA GLU A 198 0.06 15.57 25.53
C GLU A 198 1.25 15.25 24.62
N ALA A 199 2.45 15.34 25.20
CA ALA A 199 3.68 15.02 24.48
C ALA A 199 3.77 13.50 24.23
N VAL A 200 4.15 13.13 23.01
CA VAL A 200 4.36 11.72 22.64
C VAL A 200 5.84 11.38 22.82
N ASP A 201 6.21 10.95 24.04
CA ASP A 201 7.62 10.73 24.43
C ASP A 201 7.89 9.40 25.18
N PHE A 202 6.91 8.51 25.26
CA PHE A 202 6.99 7.26 26.04
C PHE A 202 8.23 6.42 25.68
N MET A 203 8.44 6.12 24.38
CA MET A 203 9.56 5.29 23.93
C MET A 203 10.93 5.95 24.19
N SER A 204 11.02 7.28 24.09
CA SER A 204 12.27 8.01 24.34
C SER A 204 12.61 8.14 25.83
N THR A 205 11.63 7.95 26.71
CA THR A 205 11.80 8.08 28.17
C THR A 205 11.90 6.73 28.88
N HIS A 206 11.73 5.60 28.18
CA HIS A 206 11.73 4.24 28.72
C HIS A 206 12.56 3.27 27.85
N THR A 207 13.86 3.54 27.73
CA THR A 207 14.83 2.74 26.96
C THR A 207 15.49 1.64 27.78
#